data_AF-A0A0B2V7G7-F1
#
_entry.id   AF-A0A0B2V7G7-F1
#
_cell.length_a   1.000
_cell.length_b   1.000
_cell.length_c   1.000
_cell.angle_alpha   90.00
_cell.angle_beta   90.00
_cell.angle_gamma   90.00
#
_symmetry.space_group_name_H-M   'P 1'
#
loop_
_entity.id
_entity.type
_entity.pdbx_description
1 polymer ?
#
loop_
_entity_poly.entity_id
_entity_poly.type
_entity_poly.pdbx_seq_one_letter_code
_entity_poly.pdbx_strand_id
1 'polypeptide(L)'
;MGNEDKIRIVLNKSDMVDHQQLMRVYGALMWSLGKVFKTPEVSRVYIGTFWDHPLHYDINRRLFQDEQHDLFSDLQALPRNAALRRLNDLIKRARLAKVHAFIIAELRKQMPTMIGKEKKKKELIQNLDKIFEQLQREHSISPGDFPDVNKMRDNLQNQDFTRFNPIKPKLLEVVDGMLASDIARLMAQIPKEEAAGTSVANGEASAAAAHQEVKRVNVAARLMAQIPKEEAAGTSVANGEASAAAAHQVHGGVFDQAVESETPFGFGKGEGFDKGANESEWVVARERYKSDELFDTLEPIDGKITGRAAKEHMVKSKLPNSVLGKIWKLADVDKDGMLDSDEFALANYLINLKLEGHELPAELPKHLIPPSKRDEDPMYPTLE
;
A
#
# COMPACT_ATOMS: atom_id res chain seq x y z
N MET A 1 20.09 4.62 15.18
CA MET A 1 18.64 4.77 14.90
C MET A 1 18.44 4.69 13.39
N GLY A 2 17.21 4.45 12.91
CA GLY A 2 17.00 4.01 11.51
C GLY A 2 16.97 2.48 11.34
N ASN A 3 16.25 1.81 12.23
CA ASN A 3 15.71 0.46 12.00
C ASN A 3 14.17 0.48 12.06
N GLU A 4 13.55 1.65 12.17
CA GLU A 4 12.13 1.84 12.50
C GLU A 4 11.26 1.48 11.29
N ASP A 5 11.72 1.82 10.09
CA ASP A 5 11.27 1.36 8.78
C ASP A 5 11.35 -0.18 8.58
N LYS A 6 11.96 -0.93 9.50
CA LYS A 6 11.98 -2.41 9.54
C LYS A 6 11.02 -3.00 10.59
N ILE A 7 10.37 -2.17 11.39
CA ILE A 7 9.40 -2.59 12.40
C ILE A 7 8.04 -2.71 11.70
N ARG A 8 7.31 -3.78 12.03
CA ARG A 8 5.89 -3.96 11.72
C ARG A 8 5.19 -4.29 13.04
N ILE A 9 4.14 -3.56 13.35
CA ILE A 9 3.43 -3.67 14.63
C ILE A 9 2.10 -4.36 14.33
N VAL A 10 1.80 -5.47 15.02
CA VAL A 10 0.59 -6.27 14.75
C VAL A 10 -0.24 -6.33 16.02
N LEU A 11 -1.45 -5.77 15.96
CA LEU A 11 -2.48 -5.92 16.99
C LEU A 11 -3.26 -7.22 16.71
N ASN A 12 -2.66 -8.33 17.12
CA ASN A 12 -3.21 -9.68 16.96
C ASN A 12 -4.34 -9.95 17.97
N LYS A 13 -5.24 -10.90 17.66
CA LYS A 13 -6.43 -11.28 18.44
C LYS A 13 -7.47 -10.16 18.58
N SER A 14 -7.59 -9.34 17.53
CA SER A 14 -8.54 -8.22 17.48
C SER A 14 -10.01 -8.65 17.46
N ASP A 15 -10.28 -9.90 17.12
CA ASP A 15 -11.61 -10.53 17.15
C ASP A 15 -12.06 -11.01 18.53
N MET A 16 -11.18 -11.02 19.54
CA MET A 16 -11.50 -11.42 20.92
C MET A 16 -12.25 -10.33 21.71
N VAL A 17 -12.46 -9.15 21.12
CA VAL A 17 -13.06 -7.97 21.76
C VAL A 17 -14.07 -7.30 20.84
N ASP A 18 -15.07 -6.61 21.42
CA ASP A 18 -16.02 -5.83 20.64
C ASP A 18 -15.36 -4.61 19.96
N HIS A 19 -16.03 -4.03 18.96
CA HIS A 19 -15.52 -2.88 18.20
C HIS A 19 -15.13 -1.67 19.08
N GLN A 20 -15.90 -1.34 20.14
CA GLN A 20 -15.55 -0.22 21.02
C GLN A 20 -14.32 -0.53 21.88
N GLN A 21 -14.19 -1.77 22.35
CA GLN A 21 -13.01 -2.24 23.07
C GLN A 21 -11.79 -2.24 22.16
N LEU A 22 -11.90 -2.73 20.92
CA LEU A 22 -10.84 -2.72 19.92
C LEU A 22 -10.31 -1.30 19.66
N MET A 23 -11.20 -0.34 19.42
CA MET A 23 -10.81 1.07 19.21
C MET A 23 -10.14 1.69 20.45
N ARG A 24 -10.57 1.34 21.67
CA ARG A 24 -9.90 1.77 22.93
C ARG A 24 -8.50 1.18 23.07
N VAL A 25 -8.33 -0.11 22.78
CA VAL A 25 -7.02 -0.79 22.82
C VAL A 25 -6.08 -0.22 21.77
N TYR A 26 -6.56 -0.01 20.54
CA TYR A 26 -5.80 0.60 19.45
C TYR A 26 -5.33 2.02 19.81
N GLY A 27 -6.23 2.88 20.32
CA GLY A 27 -5.87 4.23 20.77
C GLY A 27 -4.83 4.23 21.90
N ALA A 28 -4.97 3.33 22.88
CA ALA A 28 -4.01 3.18 23.98
C ALA A 28 -2.63 2.68 23.50
N LEU A 29 -2.60 1.79 22.50
CA LEU A 29 -1.38 1.34 21.84
C LEU A 29 -0.69 2.52 21.14
N MET A 30 -1.38 3.22 20.24
CA MET A 30 -0.80 4.35 19.47
C MET A 30 -0.28 5.47 20.39
N TRP A 31 -1.02 5.81 21.45
CA TRP A 31 -0.59 6.77 22.48
C TRP A 31 0.66 6.33 23.25
N SER A 32 0.88 5.02 23.41
CA SER A 32 2.06 4.46 24.05
C SER A 32 3.26 4.44 23.09
N LEU A 33 3.02 4.06 21.82
CA LEU A 33 4.04 4.06 20.77
C LEU A 33 4.62 5.45 20.53
N GLY A 34 3.78 6.49 20.47
CA GLY A 34 4.19 7.90 20.32
C GLY A 34 4.99 8.48 21.50
N LYS A 35 5.17 7.74 22.60
CA LYS A 35 6.08 8.09 23.71
C LYS A 35 7.41 7.33 23.65
N VAL A 36 7.45 6.21 22.93
CA VAL A 36 8.61 5.31 22.82
C VAL A 36 9.42 5.65 21.57
N PHE A 37 8.74 5.77 20.42
CA PHE A 37 9.35 6.29 19.19
C PHE A 37 9.55 7.80 19.29
N LYS A 38 10.70 8.27 18.81
CA LYS A 38 11.12 9.68 18.87
C LYS A 38 11.20 10.32 17.48
N THR A 39 10.38 9.81 16.58
CA THR A 39 10.24 10.21 15.18
C THR A 39 8.87 10.86 14.97
N PRO A 40 8.73 11.81 14.02
CA PRO A 40 7.46 12.46 13.72
C PRO A 40 6.51 11.58 12.88
N GLU A 41 6.98 10.42 12.42
CA GLU A 41 6.26 9.50 11.53
C GLU A 41 5.42 8.51 12.35
N VAL A 42 4.15 8.36 11.98
CA VAL A 42 3.21 7.44 12.64
C VAL A 42 3.49 6.01 12.17
N SER A 43 3.87 5.13 13.10
CA SER A 43 4.10 3.71 12.79
C SER A 43 2.81 3.01 12.36
N ARG A 44 2.79 2.34 11.19
CA ARG A 44 1.64 1.51 10.78
C ARG A 44 1.49 0.31 11.72
N VAL A 45 0.27 0.11 12.19
CA VAL A 45 -0.16 -1.05 12.97
C VAL A 45 -1.14 -1.84 12.12
N TYR A 46 -0.96 -3.15 12.03
CA TYR A 46 -1.86 -4.07 11.34
C TYR A 46 -2.83 -4.68 12.35
N ILE A 47 -4.13 -4.50 12.14
CA ILE A 47 -5.19 -4.91 13.07
C ILE A 47 -5.84 -6.19 12.55
N GLY A 48 -5.74 -7.30 13.29
CA GLY A 48 -6.34 -8.55 12.84
C GLY A 48 -6.23 -9.70 13.83
N THR A 49 -6.49 -10.90 13.34
CA THR A 49 -6.29 -12.14 14.08
C THR A 49 -5.66 -13.18 13.17
N PHE A 50 -4.40 -13.50 13.45
CA PHE A 50 -3.54 -14.28 12.56
C PHE A 50 -3.47 -15.73 13.04
N TRP A 51 -4.57 -16.48 12.83
CA TRP A 51 -4.69 -17.91 13.14
C TRP A 51 -5.72 -18.60 12.22
N ASP A 52 -5.77 -19.94 12.25
CA ASP A 52 -6.69 -20.75 11.42
C ASP A 52 -8.03 -21.07 12.12
N HIS A 53 -8.41 -20.32 13.16
CA HIS A 53 -9.66 -20.52 13.91
C HIS A 53 -10.73 -19.50 13.51
N PRO A 54 -12.04 -19.86 13.55
CA PRO A 54 -13.13 -18.93 13.31
C PRO A 54 -13.08 -17.70 14.22
N LEU A 55 -13.45 -16.55 13.69
CA LEU A 55 -13.52 -15.28 14.42
C LEU A 55 -14.58 -15.35 15.54
N HIS A 56 -14.28 -14.79 16.71
CA HIS A 56 -15.25 -14.70 17.81
C HIS A 56 -16.20 -13.50 17.65
N TYR A 57 -15.67 -12.32 17.33
CA TYR A 57 -16.43 -11.16 16.85
C TYR A 57 -16.03 -10.82 15.42
N ASP A 58 -16.95 -11.00 14.47
CA ASP A 58 -16.70 -10.84 13.03
C ASP A 58 -17.26 -9.55 12.43
N ILE A 59 -17.83 -8.65 13.25
CA ILE A 59 -18.24 -7.28 12.86
C ILE A 59 -17.11 -6.52 12.12
N ASN A 60 -15.86 -6.79 12.47
CA ASN A 60 -14.67 -6.17 11.86
C ASN A 60 -13.93 -7.12 10.87
N ARG A 61 -14.54 -8.24 10.44
CA ARG A 61 -13.93 -9.28 9.58
C ARG A 61 -13.20 -8.68 8.37
N ARG A 62 -13.86 -7.77 7.65
CA ARG A 62 -13.28 -7.09 6.48
C ARG A 62 -12.01 -6.29 6.83
N LEU A 63 -12.03 -5.52 7.92
CA LEU A 63 -10.84 -4.79 8.40
C LEU A 63 -9.69 -5.75 8.69
N PHE A 64 -9.97 -6.92 9.28
CA PHE A 64 -8.95 -7.93 9.56
C PHE A 64 -8.37 -8.55 8.29
N GLN A 65 -9.21 -8.84 7.28
CA GLN A 65 -8.77 -9.35 5.97
C GLN A 65 -7.96 -8.30 5.19
N ASP A 66 -8.44 -7.05 5.13
CA ASP A 66 -7.78 -5.94 4.44
C ASP A 66 -6.38 -5.68 5.06
N GLU A 67 -6.27 -5.59 6.39
CA GLU A 67 -4.99 -5.43 7.11
C GLU A 67 -4.08 -6.66 7.04
N GLN A 68 -4.64 -7.87 6.94
CA GLN A 68 -3.88 -9.11 6.73
C GLN A 68 -3.28 -9.16 5.32
N HIS A 69 -4.03 -8.75 4.30
CA HIS A 69 -3.53 -8.64 2.92
C HIS A 69 -2.41 -7.58 2.82
N ASP A 70 -2.61 -6.41 3.42
CA ASP A 70 -1.62 -5.33 3.50
C ASP A 70 -0.31 -5.81 4.16
N LEU A 71 -0.40 -6.57 5.25
CA LEU A 71 0.76 -7.16 5.92
C LEU A 71 1.45 -8.20 5.01
N PHE A 72 0.71 -9.07 4.34
CA PHE A 72 1.29 -10.10 3.48
C PHE A 72 1.98 -9.51 2.25
N SER A 73 1.41 -8.46 1.65
CA SER A 73 2.00 -7.70 0.54
C SER A 73 3.35 -7.07 0.94
N ASP A 74 3.42 -6.40 2.10
CA ASP A 74 4.69 -5.86 2.63
C ASP A 74 5.71 -6.97 2.92
N LEU A 75 5.29 -8.09 3.53
CA LEU A 75 6.15 -9.24 3.82
C LEU A 75 6.69 -9.89 2.54
N GLN A 76 5.87 -10.05 1.49
CA GLN A 76 6.28 -10.53 0.17
C GLN A 76 7.26 -9.57 -0.52
N ALA A 77 7.15 -8.25 -0.28
CA ALA A 77 8.10 -7.27 -0.78
C ALA A 77 9.47 -7.26 -0.05
N LEU A 78 9.57 -7.85 1.15
CA LEU A 78 10.80 -7.80 1.97
C LEU A 78 12.05 -8.39 1.31
N PRO A 79 12.04 -9.55 0.59
CA PRO A 79 13.25 -10.11 -0.02
C PRO A 79 13.83 -9.21 -1.11
N ARG A 80 12.96 -8.64 -1.96
CA ARG A 80 13.33 -7.69 -3.02
C ARG A 80 13.86 -6.38 -2.44
N ASN A 81 13.18 -5.85 -1.43
CA ASN A 81 13.67 -4.70 -0.65
C ASN A 81 14.98 -5.00 0.09
N ALA A 82 15.23 -6.26 0.48
CA ALA A 82 16.49 -6.66 1.11
C ALA A 82 17.69 -6.63 0.13
N ALA A 83 17.48 -6.88 -1.17
CA ALA A 83 18.54 -6.72 -2.18
C ALA A 83 18.98 -5.25 -2.30
N LEU A 84 18.04 -4.32 -2.50
CA LEU A 84 18.30 -2.87 -2.53
C LEU A 84 18.91 -2.37 -1.20
N ARG A 85 18.40 -2.85 -0.06
CA ARG A 85 18.92 -2.49 1.27
C ARG A 85 20.37 -2.97 1.47
N ARG A 86 20.70 -4.22 1.09
CA ARG A 86 22.07 -4.75 1.12
C ARG A 86 23.02 -3.97 0.21
N LEU A 87 22.56 -3.55 -0.97
CA LEU A 87 23.35 -2.73 -1.89
C LEU A 87 23.59 -1.32 -1.33
N ASN A 88 22.58 -0.69 -0.74
CA ASN A 88 22.71 0.59 -0.04
C ASN A 88 23.65 0.53 1.17
N ASP A 89 23.60 -0.55 1.95
CA ASP A 89 24.51 -0.74 3.09
C ASP A 89 25.95 -1.09 2.63
N LEU A 90 26.12 -1.73 1.47
CA LEU A 90 27.42 -1.90 0.81
C LEU A 90 28.00 -0.56 0.33
N ILE A 91 27.20 0.31 -0.30
CA ILE A 91 27.61 1.67 -0.71
C ILE A 91 28.11 2.46 0.51
N LYS A 92 27.32 2.51 1.59
CA LYS A 92 27.70 3.20 2.84
C LYS A 92 29.00 2.63 3.43
N ARG A 93 29.13 1.31 3.51
CA ARG A 93 30.34 0.63 4.02
C ARG A 93 31.56 0.91 3.15
N ALA A 94 31.41 0.93 1.83
CA ALA A 94 32.50 1.21 0.89
C ALA A 94 33.02 2.64 1.02
N ARG A 95 32.13 3.64 1.11
CA ARG A 95 32.50 5.03 1.41
C ARG A 95 33.22 5.13 2.75
N LEU A 96 32.62 4.62 3.83
CA LEU A 96 33.22 4.66 5.17
C LEU A 96 34.62 3.98 5.21
N ALA A 97 34.81 2.88 4.47
CA ALA A 97 36.10 2.22 4.34
C ALA A 97 37.13 3.08 3.58
N LYS A 98 36.73 3.75 2.49
CA LYS A 98 37.57 4.73 1.77
C LYS A 98 37.94 5.92 2.65
N VAL A 99 36.99 6.50 3.39
CA VAL A 99 37.26 7.59 4.36
C VAL A 99 38.22 7.13 5.46
N HIS A 100 38.01 5.93 6.01
CA HIS A 100 38.91 5.36 7.02
C HIS A 100 40.33 5.13 6.48
N ALA A 101 40.47 4.67 5.23
CA ALA A 101 41.77 4.51 4.58
C ALA A 101 42.53 5.85 4.44
N PHE A 102 41.84 6.94 4.08
CA PHE A 102 42.44 8.28 4.07
C PHE A 102 42.89 8.73 5.46
N ILE A 103 42.03 8.59 6.49
CA ILE A 103 42.35 8.95 7.88
C ILE A 103 43.62 8.22 8.36
N ILE A 104 43.66 6.90 8.21
CA ILE A 104 44.80 6.07 8.65
C ILE A 104 46.08 6.41 7.86
N ALA A 105 45.98 6.70 6.57
CA ALA A 105 47.12 7.10 5.75
C ALA A 105 47.65 8.50 6.10
N GLU A 106 46.78 9.47 6.38
CA GLU A 106 47.18 10.83 6.79
C GLU A 106 47.84 10.82 8.18
N LEU A 107 47.25 10.07 9.14
CA LEU A 107 47.87 9.83 10.44
C LEU A 107 49.25 9.16 10.31
N ARG A 108 49.40 8.21 9.37
CA ARG A 108 50.69 7.57 9.07
C ARG A 108 51.72 8.54 8.47
N LYS A 109 51.28 9.40 7.55
CA LYS A 109 52.07 10.42 6.84
C LYS A 109 52.61 11.51 7.77
N GLN A 110 51.85 11.88 8.82
CA GLN A 110 52.26 12.90 9.80
C GLN A 110 53.08 12.36 11.00
N MET A 111 53.40 11.07 11.06
CA MET A 111 54.19 10.49 12.16
C MET A 111 55.72 10.62 11.94
N PRO A 112 56.49 11.07 12.94
CA PRO A 112 57.94 11.17 12.83
C PRO A 112 58.61 9.79 12.84
N THR A 113 59.63 9.61 12.01
CA THR A 113 60.36 8.33 11.85
C THR A 113 61.18 7.94 13.07
N MET A 114 61.80 8.91 13.75
CA MET A 114 62.73 8.68 14.87
C MET A 114 62.15 9.10 16.23
N ILE A 115 62.15 10.39 16.55
CA ILE A 115 61.89 10.93 17.90
C ILE A 115 60.49 11.59 17.99
N GLY A 116 59.91 11.65 19.19
CA GLY A 116 58.70 12.45 19.47
C GLY A 116 57.36 11.78 19.17
N LYS A 117 57.36 10.51 18.76
CA LYS A 117 56.19 9.71 18.32
C LYS A 117 54.96 9.83 19.23
N GLU A 118 55.11 9.60 20.54
CA GLU A 118 53.99 9.69 21.49
C GLU A 118 53.42 11.11 21.65
N LYS A 119 54.26 12.15 21.58
CA LYS A 119 53.78 13.53 21.60
C LYS A 119 52.96 13.84 20.34
N LYS A 120 53.47 13.47 19.16
CA LYS A 120 52.77 13.70 17.89
C LYS A 120 51.49 12.86 17.78
N LYS A 121 51.47 11.61 18.26
CA LYS A 121 50.26 10.79 18.35
C LYS A 121 49.16 11.48 19.16
N LYS A 122 49.48 12.01 20.35
CA LYS A 122 48.52 12.74 21.19
C LYS A 122 48.02 14.02 20.50
N GLU A 123 48.92 14.77 19.87
CA GLU A 123 48.60 15.99 19.09
C GLU A 123 47.66 15.69 17.90
N LEU A 124 47.89 14.60 17.17
CA LEU A 124 47.05 14.15 16.04
C LEU A 124 45.66 13.69 16.50
N ILE A 125 45.56 12.98 17.63
CA ILE A 125 44.27 12.57 18.23
C ILE A 125 43.50 13.82 18.71
N GLN A 126 44.17 14.80 19.31
CA GLN A 126 43.55 16.03 19.76
C GLN A 126 43.00 16.89 18.61
N ASN A 127 43.69 16.95 17.47
CA ASN A 127 43.30 17.74 16.29
C ASN A 127 42.61 16.91 15.19
N LEU A 128 42.08 15.73 15.51
CA LEU A 128 41.49 14.79 14.54
C LEU A 128 40.32 15.41 13.75
N ASP A 129 39.57 16.30 14.38
CA ASP A 129 38.57 17.21 13.82
C ASP A 129 39.11 18.01 12.61
N LYS A 130 40.23 18.71 12.77
CA LYS A 130 40.87 19.48 11.68
C LYS A 130 41.41 18.57 10.57
N ILE A 131 41.86 17.35 10.91
CA ILE A 131 42.27 16.34 9.93
C ILE A 131 41.05 15.90 9.10
N PHE A 132 39.88 15.68 9.73
CA PHE A 132 38.65 15.34 9.01
C PHE A 132 38.21 16.50 8.10
N GLU A 133 38.24 17.75 8.57
CA GLU A 133 37.98 18.92 7.73
C GLU A 133 38.94 19.05 6.54
N GLN A 134 40.23 18.77 6.75
CA GLN A 134 41.21 18.76 5.66
C GLN A 134 40.82 17.71 4.62
N LEU A 135 40.58 16.46 5.03
CA LEU A 135 40.24 15.36 4.13
C LEU A 135 38.88 15.57 3.41
N GLN A 136 37.92 16.25 4.04
CA GLN A 136 36.68 16.69 3.37
C GLN A 136 36.97 17.58 2.17
N ARG A 137 37.86 18.57 2.34
CA ARG A 137 38.25 19.53 1.28
C ARG A 137 39.21 18.93 0.25
N GLU A 138 40.18 18.12 0.68
CA GLU A 138 41.24 17.55 -0.16
C GLU A 138 40.74 16.42 -1.08
N HIS A 139 39.65 15.73 -0.69
CA HIS A 139 39.12 14.57 -1.41
C HIS A 139 37.61 14.68 -1.73
N SER A 140 37.00 15.86 -1.55
CA SER A 140 35.57 16.13 -1.79
C SER A 140 34.61 15.14 -1.10
N ILE A 141 34.91 14.80 0.15
CA ILE A 141 34.15 13.80 0.93
C ILE A 141 33.03 14.49 1.71
N SER A 142 31.81 13.92 1.69
CA SER A 142 30.69 14.40 2.49
C SER A 142 30.97 14.26 3.99
N PRO A 143 30.65 15.25 4.85
CA PRO A 143 30.81 15.11 6.30
C PRO A 143 30.00 13.94 6.90
N GLY A 144 28.92 13.51 6.23
CA GLY A 144 28.12 12.35 6.64
C GLY A 144 28.76 10.98 6.37
N ASP A 145 29.82 10.91 5.56
CA ASP A 145 30.58 9.66 5.32
C ASP A 145 31.71 9.47 6.38
N PHE A 146 31.91 10.42 7.30
CA PHE A 146 32.92 10.32 8.36
C PHE A 146 32.41 9.56 9.61
N PRO A 147 33.31 8.82 10.30
CA PRO A 147 32.99 8.21 11.58
C PRO A 147 32.88 9.26 12.69
N ASP A 148 32.20 8.91 13.78
CA ASP A 148 32.15 9.72 15.01
C ASP A 148 33.57 10.05 15.51
N VAL A 149 33.88 11.34 15.65
CA VAL A 149 35.23 11.83 15.97
C VAL A 149 35.69 11.33 17.34
N ASN A 150 34.81 11.28 18.33
CA ASN A 150 35.17 10.90 19.70
C ASN A 150 35.44 9.40 19.78
N LYS A 151 34.56 8.57 19.19
CA LYS A 151 34.81 7.13 19.06
C LYS A 151 36.08 6.84 18.27
N MET A 152 36.42 7.64 17.26
CA MET A 152 37.69 7.48 16.54
C MET A 152 38.89 7.86 17.43
N ARG A 153 38.83 8.99 18.17
CA ARG A 153 39.88 9.38 19.13
C ARG A 153 40.15 8.26 20.13
N ASP A 154 39.11 7.70 20.73
CA ASP A 154 39.20 6.62 21.74
C ASP A 154 39.82 5.35 21.17
N ASN A 155 39.34 4.89 20.01
CA ASN A 155 39.91 3.71 19.33
C ASN A 155 41.37 3.90 18.93
N LEU A 156 41.78 5.13 18.57
CA LEU A 156 43.16 5.47 18.21
C LEU A 156 44.13 5.54 19.40
N GLN A 157 43.66 5.75 20.65
CA GLN A 157 44.54 5.84 21.82
C GLN A 157 45.44 4.60 21.96
N ASN A 158 44.87 3.41 21.71
CA ASN A 158 45.53 2.11 21.88
C ASN A 158 46.28 1.62 20.63
N GLN A 159 46.37 2.41 19.56
CA GLN A 159 47.00 2.02 18.30
C GLN A 159 48.44 2.54 18.16
N ASP A 160 49.28 1.79 17.45
CA ASP A 160 50.60 2.24 17.02
C ASP A 160 50.54 2.80 15.60
N PHE A 161 50.55 4.13 15.49
CA PHE A 161 50.45 4.82 14.20
C PHE A 161 51.68 4.56 13.31
N THR A 162 52.80 4.06 13.84
CA THR A 162 53.98 3.68 13.04
C THR A 162 53.81 2.32 12.35
N ARG A 163 52.77 1.54 12.70
CA ARG A 163 52.38 0.30 12.03
C ARG A 163 51.24 0.48 11.02
N PHE A 164 50.67 1.68 10.90
CA PHE A 164 49.67 1.97 9.89
C PHE A 164 50.24 1.84 8.47
N ASN A 165 49.40 1.42 7.53
CA ASN A 165 49.77 1.31 6.13
C ASN A 165 49.70 2.70 5.45
N PRO A 166 50.62 3.02 4.51
CA PRO A 166 50.41 4.12 3.58
C PRO A 166 49.22 3.81 2.65
N ILE A 167 48.67 4.83 2.01
CA ILE A 167 47.57 4.67 1.06
C ILE A 167 48.02 3.86 -0.17
N LYS A 168 47.11 3.06 -0.72
CA LYS A 168 47.35 2.20 -1.89
C LYS A 168 46.38 2.61 -3.01
N PRO A 169 46.80 3.45 -3.98
CA PRO A 169 45.90 3.98 -5.02
C PRO A 169 45.08 2.91 -5.73
N LYS A 170 45.72 1.79 -6.13
CA LYS A 170 45.07 0.62 -6.73
C LYS A 170 43.91 0.01 -5.92
N LEU A 171 43.86 0.19 -4.61
CA LEU A 171 42.72 -0.27 -3.79
C LEU A 171 41.59 0.77 -3.72
N LEU A 172 41.90 2.06 -3.86
CA LEU A 172 40.90 3.11 -4.02
C LEU A 172 40.26 3.02 -5.41
N GLU A 173 41.06 2.85 -6.46
CA GLU A 173 40.63 2.68 -7.85
C GLU A 173 39.58 1.55 -7.99
N VAL A 174 39.76 0.42 -7.30
CA VAL A 174 38.79 -0.68 -7.28
C VAL A 174 37.49 -0.29 -6.56
N VAL A 175 37.57 0.40 -5.42
CA VAL A 175 36.37 0.85 -4.68
C VAL A 175 35.61 1.94 -5.45
N ASP A 176 36.32 2.85 -6.12
CA ASP A 176 35.73 3.92 -6.91
C ASP A 176 35.14 3.41 -8.24
N GLY A 177 35.78 2.44 -8.90
CA GLY A 177 35.20 1.74 -10.05
C GLY A 177 33.91 1.03 -9.71
N MET A 178 33.89 0.31 -8.57
CA MET A 178 32.70 -0.36 -8.05
C MET A 178 31.57 0.64 -7.72
N LEU A 179 31.89 1.76 -7.07
CA LEU A 179 30.94 2.83 -6.75
C LEU A 179 30.38 3.53 -8.00
N ALA A 180 31.19 3.70 -9.04
CA ALA A 180 30.82 4.42 -10.26
C ALA A 180 30.07 3.56 -11.30
N SER A 181 30.38 2.27 -11.41
CA SER A 181 29.91 1.43 -12.53
C SER A 181 29.24 0.12 -12.11
N ASP A 182 29.85 -0.69 -11.24
CA ASP A 182 29.29 -2.00 -10.88
C ASP A 182 27.99 -1.88 -10.09
N ILE A 183 27.92 -0.92 -9.16
CA ILE A 183 26.70 -0.63 -8.40
C ILE A 183 25.56 -0.14 -9.31
N ALA A 184 25.86 0.67 -10.33
CA ALA A 184 24.85 1.09 -11.31
C ALA A 184 24.35 -0.10 -12.15
N ARG A 185 25.23 -1.04 -12.51
CA ARG A 185 24.87 -2.27 -13.21
C ARG A 185 23.99 -3.19 -12.34
N LEU A 186 24.32 -3.35 -11.06
CA LEU A 186 23.51 -4.12 -10.10
C LEU A 186 22.13 -3.48 -9.87
N MET A 187 22.05 -2.15 -9.76
CA MET A 187 20.77 -1.41 -9.68
C MET A 187 19.88 -1.58 -10.92
N ALA A 188 20.45 -1.91 -12.09
CA ALA A 188 19.71 -2.20 -13.32
C ALA A 188 19.25 -3.67 -13.42
N GLN A 189 19.89 -4.59 -12.70
CA GLN A 189 19.53 -6.01 -12.65
C GLN A 189 18.46 -6.34 -11.61
N ILE A 190 18.28 -5.49 -10.59
CA ILE A 190 17.16 -5.59 -9.65
C ILE A 190 15.86 -5.21 -10.39
N PRO A 191 14.83 -6.07 -10.43
CA PRO A 191 13.60 -5.77 -11.16
C PRO A 191 12.91 -4.50 -10.65
N LYS A 192 12.90 -3.47 -11.50
CA LYS A 192 12.05 -2.30 -11.33
C LYS A 192 10.63 -2.68 -11.74
N GLU A 193 9.72 -2.68 -10.79
CA GLU A 193 8.36 -2.27 -11.12
C GLU A 193 8.28 -0.76 -10.98
N GLU A 194 7.38 -0.16 -11.74
CA GLU A 194 6.92 1.19 -11.51
C GLU A 194 6.21 1.24 -10.15
N ALA A 195 6.03 2.44 -9.58
CA ALA A 195 5.28 2.60 -8.34
C ALA A 195 3.78 2.41 -8.61
N ALA A 196 3.35 1.15 -8.69
CA ALA A 196 1.96 0.75 -8.87
C ALA A 196 1.12 1.20 -7.66
N GLY A 197 0.47 2.36 -7.79
CA GLY A 197 -0.67 2.72 -6.96
C GLY A 197 -0.39 3.11 -5.51
N THR A 198 0.84 3.42 -5.09
CA THR A 198 1.05 4.10 -3.78
C THR A 198 0.65 5.59 -3.82
N SER A 199 -0.52 5.88 -4.38
CA SER A 199 -1.25 7.10 -4.06
C SER A 199 -1.61 7.04 -2.57
N VAL A 200 -0.82 7.72 -1.74
CA VAL A 200 -1.17 7.99 -0.35
C VAL A 200 -2.37 8.94 -0.36
N ALA A 201 -3.56 8.35 -0.50
CA ALA A 201 -4.79 9.02 -0.15
C ALA A 201 -4.71 9.32 1.34
N ASN A 202 -4.64 10.61 1.69
CA ASN A 202 -4.79 11.04 3.07
C ASN A 202 -6.18 10.62 3.54
N GLY A 203 -6.25 9.55 4.33
CA GLY A 203 -7.49 9.05 4.90
C GLY A 203 -8.02 10.03 5.96
N GLU A 204 -8.81 11.00 5.51
CA GLU A 204 -9.54 11.93 6.40
C GLU A 204 -10.60 11.18 7.21
N ALA A 205 -10.18 10.62 8.36
CA ALA A 205 -11.03 9.80 9.23
C ALA A 205 -11.00 10.27 10.70
N SER A 206 -11.27 11.56 10.95
CA SER A 206 -11.70 12.04 12.26
C SER A 206 -12.67 13.21 12.11
N ALA A 207 -13.96 12.93 12.25
CA ALA A 207 -15.01 13.96 12.20
C ALA A 207 -15.05 14.84 13.47
N ALA A 208 -15.78 15.96 13.36
CA ALA A 208 -16.31 16.76 14.46
C ALA A 208 -15.35 17.63 15.31
N ALA A 209 -14.74 18.65 14.68
CA ALA A 209 -14.52 19.95 15.32
C ALA A 209 -14.51 21.09 14.28
N ALA A 210 -14.83 22.32 14.73
CA ALA A 210 -14.72 23.59 14.00
C ALA A 210 -15.38 23.71 12.61
N HIS A 211 -16.56 24.33 12.59
CA HIS A 211 -17.03 25.05 11.39
C HIS A 211 -16.10 26.24 11.06
N GLN A 212 -16.10 26.62 9.78
CA GLN A 212 -15.91 28.01 9.31
C GLN A 212 -14.54 28.68 9.57
N GLU A 213 -13.67 28.72 8.54
CA GLU A 213 -13.18 30.02 8.01
C GLU A 213 -12.63 29.96 6.56
N VAL A 214 -12.86 31.06 5.84
CA VAL A 214 -12.09 31.63 4.71
C VAL A 214 -11.60 30.72 3.54
N LYS A 215 -12.32 30.83 2.42
CA LYS A 215 -11.74 30.69 1.05
C LYS A 215 -10.59 31.70 0.85
N ARG A 216 -9.37 31.27 0.49
CA ARG A 216 -8.40 32.15 -0.22
C ARG A 216 -7.21 31.44 -0.90
N VAL A 217 -6.71 32.08 -1.96
CA VAL A 217 -5.48 31.81 -2.73
C VAL A 217 -5.34 30.40 -3.37
N ASN A 218 -6.07 30.19 -4.47
CA ASN A 218 -5.74 29.16 -5.46
C ASN A 218 -4.91 29.79 -6.60
N VAL A 219 -3.64 30.16 -6.35
CA VAL A 219 -2.75 30.86 -7.32
C VAL A 219 -1.27 30.48 -7.12
N ALA A 220 -0.83 29.30 -7.61
CA ALA A 220 0.61 28.98 -7.74
C ALA A 220 0.95 27.76 -8.66
N ALA A 221 0.14 27.44 -9.68
CA ALA A 221 0.36 26.21 -10.49
C ALA A 221 0.03 26.35 -11.99
N ARG A 222 0.38 27.48 -12.63
CA ARG A 222 0.08 27.69 -14.07
C ARG A 222 1.03 28.66 -14.79
N LEU A 223 2.27 28.25 -15.03
CA LEU A 223 3.13 28.76 -16.12
C LEU A 223 4.26 27.75 -16.43
N MET A 224 4.91 27.86 -17.60
CA MET A 224 5.85 26.86 -18.20
C MET A 224 5.14 25.54 -18.60
N ALA A 225 4.43 25.43 -19.73
CA ALA A 225 4.88 25.48 -21.15
C ALA A 225 5.88 24.32 -21.51
N GLN A 226 5.63 23.36 -22.42
CA GLN A 226 5.20 23.40 -23.86
C GLN A 226 6.32 23.98 -24.76
N ILE A 227 6.76 23.45 -25.92
CA ILE A 227 6.29 22.53 -27.02
C ILE A 227 7.56 21.78 -27.57
N PRO A 228 7.61 20.60 -28.30
CA PRO A 228 6.62 19.76 -29.04
C PRO A 228 6.70 18.21 -28.72
N LYS A 229 6.23 17.35 -29.65
CA LYS A 229 6.65 15.94 -29.92
C LYS A 229 7.29 15.88 -31.33
N GLU A 230 8.06 14.84 -31.65
CA GLU A 230 8.43 14.48 -33.04
C GLU A 230 8.49 12.94 -33.22
N GLU A 231 8.37 12.45 -34.46
CA GLU A 231 8.22 11.03 -34.80
C GLU A 231 9.54 10.32 -35.16
N ALA A 232 9.62 9.02 -34.86
CA ALA A 232 10.48 8.07 -35.58
C ALA A 232 9.87 6.66 -35.55
N ALA A 233 9.57 6.08 -36.71
CA ALA A 233 9.15 4.68 -36.84
C ALA A 233 10.38 3.76 -36.96
N GLY A 234 10.30 2.52 -36.44
CA GLY A 234 11.50 1.67 -36.36
C GLY A 234 11.32 0.22 -35.91
N THR A 235 10.49 -0.55 -36.63
CA THR A 235 10.62 -2.03 -36.83
C THR A 235 10.66 -2.97 -35.62
N SER A 236 9.70 -3.92 -35.55
CA SER A 236 9.76 -5.04 -34.60
C SER A 236 10.77 -6.11 -35.03
N VAL A 237 11.49 -6.70 -34.06
CA VAL A 237 12.03 -8.06 -34.14
C VAL A 237 11.69 -8.76 -32.83
N ALA A 238 11.23 -10.01 -32.91
CA ALA A 238 10.78 -10.80 -31.76
C ALA A 238 11.76 -11.93 -31.39
N ASN A 239 11.48 -12.57 -30.25
CA ASN A 239 12.05 -13.81 -29.71
C ASN A 239 13.46 -13.72 -29.08
N GLY A 240 13.51 -13.91 -27.76
CA GLY A 240 14.74 -14.12 -26.98
C GLY A 240 14.49 -14.15 -25.46
N GLU A 241 14.83 -15.27 -24.82
CA GLU A 241 15.22 -15.36 -23.40
C GLU A 241 14.24 -14.92 -22.28
N ALA A 242 12.97 -15.34 -22.37
CA ALA A 242 12.05 -15.33 -21.22
C ALA A 242 12.37 -16.44 -20.19
N SER A 243 13.52 -16.38 -19.49
CA SER A 243 13.92 -17.38 -18.47
C SER A 243 14.94 -16.89 -17.42
N ALA A 244 14.62 -15.82 -16.68
CA ALA A 244 15.48 -15.36 -15.56
C ALA A 244 14.76 -14.71 -14.36
N ALA A 245 13.48 -14.30 -14.49
CA ALA A 245 12.83 -13.40 -13.53
C ALA A 245 12.23 -14.07 -12.28
N ALA A 246 12.09 -15.40 -12.24
CA ALA A 246 11.27 -16.12 -11.25
C ALA A 246 11.94 -16.33 -9.86
N ALA A 247 13.11 -15.76 -9.58
CA ALA A 247 13.80 -15.93 -8.31
C ALA A 247 13.62 -14.71 -7.39
N HIS A 248 13.18 -14.97 -6.13
CA HIS A 248 12.97 -14.04 -5.00
C HIS A 248 11.53 -13.51 -4.73
N GLN A 249 10.49 -14.05 -5.37
CA GLN A 249 9.15 -14.02 -4.74
C GLN A 249 9.10 -15.01 -3.58
N VAL A 250 8.33 -14.70 -2.53
CA VAL A 250 8.03 -15.65 -1.45
C VAL A 250 6.91 -16.56 -1.93
N HIS A 251 7.23 -17.83 -2.13
CA HIS A 251 6.27 -18.88 -2.44
C HIS A 251 6.23 -19.90 -1.29
N GLY A 252 5.06 -20.42 -0.98
CA GLY A 252 4.80 -21.46 0.01
C GLY A 252 4.00 -20.99 1.24
N GLY A 253 3.11 -21.85 1.72
CA GLY A 253 2.38 -21.69 2.98
C GLY A 253 1.25 -20.67 2.89
N VAL A 254 1.15 -19.78 3.88
CA VAL A 254 0.10 -18.72 3.95
C VAL A 254 0.19 -17.74 2.78
N PHE A 255 1.35 -17.65 2.10
CA PHE A 255 1.54 -16.86 0.88
C PHE A 255 1.10 -17.57 -0.41
N ASP A 256 0.90 -18.90 -0.35
CA ASP A 256 0.35 -19.75 -1.43
C ASP A 256 -1.12 -20.11 -1.19
N GLN A 257 -1.75 -19.62 -0.11
CA GLN A 257 -3.19 -19.51 -0.11
C GLN A 257 -3.56 -18.60 -1.27
N ALA A 258 -4.25 -19.15 -2.27
CA ALA A 258 -4.92 -18.33 -3.28
C ALA A 258 -5.70 -17.25 -2.53
N VAL A 259 -5.42 -15.98 -2.87
CA VAL A 259 -6.13 -14.83 -2.30
C VAL A 259 -7.61 -15.15 -2.38
N GLU A 260 -8.43 -14.87 -1.34
CA GLU A 260 -9.78 -15.44 -1.31
C GLU A 260 -10.63 -15.04 -2.55
N SER A 261 -10.25 -13.96 -3.24
CA SER A 261 -10.70 -13.50 -4.57
C SER A 261 -10.36 -14.41 -5.77
N GLU A 262 -9.23 -15.12 -5.77
CA GLU A 262 -8.80 -16.07 -6.82
C GLU A 262 -9.32 -17.49 -6.61
N THR A 263 -9.85 -17.80 -5.42
CA THR A 263 -10.63 -19.03 -5.24
C THR A 263 -11.88 -18.96 -6.13
N PRO A 264 -12.46 -20.11 -6.59
CA PRO A 264 -13.75 -20.07 -7.27
C PRO A 264 -14.87 -19.42 -6.43
N PHE A 265 -14.69 -19.38 -5.11
CA PHE A 265 -15.56 -18.76 -4.09
C PHE A 265 -15.23 -17.29 -3.78
N GLY A 266 -14.43 -16.62 -4.62
CA GLY A 266 -14.08 -15.19 -4.64
C GLY A 266 -14.78 -14.29 -3.60
N PHE A 267 -14.08 -13.88 -2.53
CA PHE A 267 -14.69 -13.11 -1.43
C PHE A 267 -15.47 -11.87 -1.93
N GLY A 268 -16.76 -11.82 -1.59
CA GLY A 268 -17.75 -10.91 -2.19
C GLY A 268 -18.86 -11.67 -2.93
N LYS A 269 -18.54 -12.75 -3.66
CA LYS A 269 -19.54 -13.62 -4.30
C LYS A 269 -20.45 -14.26 -3.25
N GLY A 270 -21.71 -13.83 -3.19
CA GLY A 270 -22.72 -14.38 -2.27
C GLY A 270 -23.20 -13.42 -1.17
N GLU A 271 -22.57 -12.25 -1.00
CA GLU A 271 -23.00 -11.23 -0.04
C GLU A 271 -23.30 -9.89 -0.72
N GLY A 272 -24.02 -8.99 -0.03
CA GLY A 272 -24.41 -7.70 -0.60
C GLY A 272 -25.21 -7.87 -1.90
N PHE A 273 -24.88 -7.07 -2.93
CA PHE A 273 -25.54 -7.18 -4.23
C PHE A 273 -25.11 -8.41 -5.05
N ASP A 274 -24.01 -9.07 -4.68
CA ASP A 274 -23.53 -10.32 -5.30
C ASP A 274 -24.11 -11.59 -4.63
N LYS A 275 -25.02 -11.41 -3.68
CA LYS A 275 -25.89 -12.45 -3.12
C LYS A 275 -26.71 -13.10 -4.25
N GLY A 276 -26.56 -14.41 -4.42
CA GLY A 276 -27.16 -15.18 -5.51
C GLY A 276 -26.41 -15.20 -6.84
N ALA A 277 -25.21 -14.60 -6.95
CA ALA A 277 -24.47 -14.53 -8.22
C ALA A 277 -24.06 -15.89 -8.83
N ASN A 278 -24.03 -16.96 -8.03
CA ASN A 278 -23.75 -18.34 -8.47
C ASN A 278 -25.01 -19.23 -8.49
N GLU A 279 -26.21 -18.65 -8.31
CA GLU A 279 -27.49 -19.38 -8.27
C GLU A 279 -28.18 -19.28 -9.64
N SER A 280 -28.79 -20.38 -10.10
CA SER A 280 -29.60 -20.38 -11.33
C SER A 280 -30.96 -19.70 -11.16
N GLU A 281 -31.46 -19.68 -9.92
CA GLU A 281 -32.69 -18.99 -9.52
C GLU A 281 -32.40 -17.50 -9.21
N TRP A 282 -33.34 -16.62 -9.53
CA TRP A 282 -33.22 -15.20 -9.24
C TRP A 282 -33.37 -14.94 -7.74
N VAL A 283 -32.32 -14.42 -7.08
CA VAL A 283 -32.25 -14.27 -5.61
C VAL A 283 -33.47 -13.54 -4.99
N VAL A 284 -34.04 -12.59 -5.72
CA VAL A 284 -35.21 -11.80 -5.30
C VAL A 284 -36.47 -12.66 -5.17
N ALA A 285 -36.58 -13.74 -5.96
CA ALA A 285 -37.72 -14.67 -5.93
C ALA A 285 -38.01 -15.22 -4.52
N ARG A 286 -36.97 -15.41 -3.71
CA ARG A 286 -37.04 -15.94 -2.33
C ARG A 286 -37.84 -15.05 -1.37
N GLU A 287 -37.87 -13.74 -1.60
CA GLU A 287 -38.62 -12.77 -0.80
C GLU A 287 -39.77 -12.10 -1.57
N ARG A 288 -39.96 -12.48 -2.84
CA ARG A 288 -40.92 -11.89 -3.78
C ARG A 288 -42.33 -11.80 -3.20
N TYR A 289 -42.80 -12.83 -2.49
CA TYR A 289 -44.14 -12.84 -1.88
C TYR A 289 -44.44 -11.61 -0.99
N LYS A 290 -43.44 -11.09 -0.26
CA LYS A 290 -43.57 -9.86 0.55
C LYS A 290 -43.71 -8.61 -0.33
N SER A 291 -43.05 -8.62 -1.48
CA SER A 291 -43.09 -7.52 -2.44
C SER A 291 -44.36 -7.54 -3.28
N ASP A 292 -44.87 -8.72 -3.65
CA ASP A 292 -46.15 -8.87 -4.36
C ASP A 292 -47.33 -8.46 -3.46
N GLU A 293 -47.34 -8.86 -2.17
CA GLU A 293 -48.34 -8.38 -1.18
C GLU A 293 -48.34 -6.84 -1.05
N LEU A 294 -47.15 -6.22 -1.05
CA LEU A 294 -47.00 -4.76 -1.06
C LEU A 294 -47.35 -4.12 -2.41
N PHE A 295 -47.17 -4.84 -3.52
CA PHE A 295 -47.46 -4.37 -4.89
C PHE A 295 -48.97 -4.30 -5.11
N ASP A 296 -49.70 -5.37 -4.79
CA ASP A 296 -51.16 -5.43 -4.86
C ASP A 296 -51.81 -4.33 -3.99
N THR A 297 -51.22 -4.07 -2.82
CA THR A 297 -51.64 -3.00 -1.89
C THR A 297 -51.43 -1.57 -2.47
N LEU A 298 -50.68 -1.41 -3.56
CA LEU A 298 -50.46 -0.12 -4.24
C LEU A 298 -51.39 0.10 -5.45
N GLU A 299 -52.40 -0.76 -5.66
CA GLU A 299 -53.40 -0.67 -6.73
C GLU A 299 -52.79 -0.54 -8.14
N PRO A 300 -52.05 -1.57 -8.62
CA PRO A 300 -51.39 -1.55 -9.93
C PRO A 300 -52.42 -1.44 -11.07
N ILE A 301 -52.09 -0.63 -12.07
CA ILE A 301 -52.90 -0.41 -13.27
C ILE A 301 -52.21 -1.12 -14.43
N ASP A 302 -52.93 -2.02 -15.10
CA ASP A 302 -52.40 -2.83 -16.21
C ASP A 302 -51.10 -3.61 -15.86
N GLY A 303 -51.00 -4.07 -14.60
CA GLY A 303 -49.85 -4.81 -14.09
C GLY A 303 -48.61 -3.98 -13.75
N LYS A 304 -48.68 -2.64 -13.82
CA LYS A 304 -47.60 -1.72 -13.39
C LYS A 304 -48.08 -0.69 -12.36
N ILE A 305 -47.17 -0.24 -11.48
CA ILE A 305 -47.39 0.93 -10.61
C ILE A 305 -46.70 2.17 -11.17
N THR A 306 -47.37 3.31 -11.09
CA THR A 306 -46.77 4.58 -11.55
C THR A 306 -45.56 4.97 -10.70
N GLY A 307 -44.53 5.59 -11.30
CA GLY A 307 -43.35 6.06 -10.57
C GLY A 307 -43.63 7.03 -9.42
N ARG A 308 -44.81 7.69 -9.39
CA ARG A 308 -45.29 8.44 -8.22
C ARG A 308 -45.65 7.51 -7.05
N ALA A 309 -46.51 6.52 -7.28
CA ALA A 309 -46.94 5.57 -6.24
C ALA A 309 -45.75 4.77 -5.70
N ALA A 310 -44.89 4.29 -6.61
CA ALA A 310 -43.64 3.63 -6.26
C ALA A 310 -42.72 4.52 -5.40
N LYS A 311 -42.50 5.79 -5.79
CA LYS A 311 -41.71 6.74 -4.98
C LYS A 311 -42.33 7.01 -3.61
N GLU A 312 -43.65 7.12 -3.52
CA GLU A 312 -44.38 7.27 -2.25
C GLU A 312 -44.24 6.02 -1.36
N HIS A 313 -44.09 4.82 -1.92
CA HIS A 313 -43.65 3.63 -1.18
C HIS A 313 -42.19 3.73 -0.75
N MET A 314 -41.26 3.97 -1.68
CA MET A 314 -39.81 3.98 -1.43
C MET A 314 -39.40 4.97 -0.33
N VAL A 315 -40.03 6.15 -0.24
CA VAL A 315 -39.75 7.16 0.79
C VAL A 315 -40.08 6.66 2.22
N LYS A 316 -40.99 5.69 2.39
CA LYS A 316 -41.32 5.10 3.70
C LYS A 316 -40.13 4.38 4.35
N SER A 317 -39.14 3.94 3.55
CA SER A 317 -37.88 3.34 4.02
C SER A 317 -36.98 4.30 4.82
N LYS A 318 -37.23 5.61 4.74
CA LYS A 318 -36.40 6.69 5.34
C LYS A 318 -34.96 6.78 4.79
N LEU A 319 -34.64 6.08 3.69
CA LEU A 319 -33.35 6.24 3.00
C LEU A 319 -33.25 7.65 2.35
N PRO A 320 -32.02 8.21 2.19
CA PRO A 320 -31.84 9.51 1.55
C PRO A 320 -32.33 9.55 0.10
N ASN A 321 -32.89 10.68 -0.34
CA ASN A 321 -33.39 10.85 -1.72
C ASN A 321 -32.35 10.56 -2.82
N SER A 322 -31.05 10.79 -2.57
CA SER A 322 -29.96 10.41 -3.48
C SER A 322 -29.79 8.90 -3.60
N VAL A 323 -29.99 8.15 -2.51
CA VAL A 323 -29.97 6.68 -2.47
C VAL A 323 -31.21 6.14 -3.16
N LEU A 324 -32.39 6.67 -2.86
CA LEU A 324 -33.64 6.27 -3.50
C LEU A 324 -33.63 6.53 -5.02
N GLY A 325 -33.05 7.64 -5.47
CA GLY A 325 -32.85 7.90 -6.91
C GLY A 325 -31.87 6.92 -7.58
N LYS A 326 -30.86 6.42 -6.84
CA LYS A 326 -29.97 5.36 -7.34
C LYS A 326 -30.72 4.02 -7.42
N ILE A 327 -31.52 3.67 -6.41
CA ILE A 327 -32.33 2.44 -6.42
C ILE A 327 -33.34 2.48 -7.57
N TRP A 328 -34.04 3.61 -7.78
CA TRP A 328 -34.95 3.77 -8.92
C TRP A 328 -34.25 3.43 -10.24
N LYS A 329 -33.10 4.07 -10.52
CA LYS A 329 -32.32 3.86 -11.76
C LYS A 329 -31.76 2.42 -11.91
N LEU A 330 -31.75 1.61 -10.85
CA LEU A 330 -31.34 0.21 -10.87
C LEU A 330 -32.52 -0.77 -10.95
N ALA A 331 -33.74 -0.33 -10.61
CA ALA A 331 -34.95 -1.16 -10.61
C ALA A 331 -35.85 -0.92 -11.83
N ASP A 332 -35.85 0.31 -12.37
CA ASP A 332 -36.48 0.72 -13.64
C ASP A 332 -35.59 0.21 -14.80
N VAL A 333 -35.76 -1.06 -15.17
CA VAL A 333 -34.86 -1.78 -16.10
C VAL A 333 -35.19 -1.45 -17.55
N ASP A 334 -36.49 -1.47 -17.89
CA ASP A 334 -36.98 -1.12 -19.24
C ASP A 334 -37.05 0.40 -19.49
N LYS A 335 -37.02 1.23 -18.44
CA LYS A 335 -36.96 2.69 -18.47
C LYS A 335 -38.25 3.35 -18.95
N ASP A 336 -39.40 2.69 -18.78
CA ASP A 336 -40.72 3.30 -19.07
C ASP A 336 -41.21 4.29 -18.00
N GLY A 337 -40.56 4.34 -16.83
CA GLY A 337 -40.90 5.28 -15.75
C GLY A 337 -42.02 4.80 -14.81
N MET A 338 -42.42 3.54 -14.93
CA MET A 338 -43.29 2.79 -14.02
C MET A 338 -42.46 1.65 -13.39
N LEU A 339 -43.08 0.75 -12.63
CA LEU A 339 -42.47 -0.53 -12.24
C LEU A 339 -43.52 -1.63 -12.36
N ASP A 340 -43.16 -2.78 -12.92
CA ASP A 340 -43.94 -4.01 -12.75
C ASP A 340 -43.63 -4.72 -11.41
N SER A 341 -44.26 -5.88 -11.17
CA SER A 341 -44.06 -6.68 -9.95
C SER A 341 -42.61 -7.19 -9.80
N ASP A 342 -41.91 -7.51 -10.91
CA ASP A 342 -40.51 -7.93 -10.83
C ASP A 342 -39.60 -6.74 -10.47
N GLU A 343 -39.81 -5.60 -11.12
CA GLU A 343 -39.05 -4.37 -10.87
C GLU A 343 -39.31 -3.80 -9.46
N PHE A 344 -40.54 -3.89 -8.97
CA PHE A 344 -40.87 -3.50 -7.60
C PHE A 344 -40.26 -4.44 -6.56
N ALA A 345 -40.22 -5.75 -6.83
CA ALA A 345 -39.52 -6.70 -5.98
C ALA A 345 -38.00 -6.43 -5.95
N LEU A 346 -37.39 -6.08 -7.10
CA LEU A 346 -36.00 -5.64 -7.17
C LEU A 346 -35.77 -4.33 -6.40
N ALA A 347 -36.67 -3.35 -6.51
CA ALA A 347 -36.59 -2.09 -5.76
C ALA A 347 -36.62 -2.32 -4.25
N ASN A 348 -37.54 -3.16 -3.75
CA ASN A 348 -37.63 -3.52 -2.33
C ASN A 348 -36.42 -4.31 -1.86
N TYR A 349 -35.91 -5.25 -2.67
CA TYR A 349 -34.67 -5.97 -2.37
C TYR A 349 -33.48 -5.03 -2.19
N LEU A 350 -33.29 -4.08 -3.11
CA LEU A 350 -32.22 -3.07 -3.03
C LEU A 350 -32.42 -2.08 -1.86
N ILE A 351 -33.66 -1.80 -1.44
CA ILE A 351 -33.95 -1.05 -0.21
C ILE A 351 -33.52 -1.84 1.03
N ASN A 352 -33.94 -3.09 1.16
CA ASN A 352 -33.57 -3.97 2.28
C ASN A 352 -32.05 -4.11 2.37
N LEU A 353 -31.39 -4.40 1.25
CA LEU A 353 -29.95 -4.49 1.14
C LEU A 353 -29.24 -3.24 1.67
N LYS A 354 -29.81 -2.05 1.44
CA LYS A 354 -29.22 -0.79 1.94
C LYS A 354 -29.57 -0.48 3.40
N LEU A 355 -30.69 -1.00 3.91
CA LEU A 355 -31.04 -0.94 5.34
C LEU A 355 -30.20 -1.91 6.18
N GLU A 356 -29.79 -3.05 5.61
CA GLU A 356 -28.82 -4.01 6.17
C GLU A 356 -27.38 -3.43 6.22
N GLY A 357 -27.14 -2.28 5.59
CA GLY A 357 -25.89 -1.52 5.67
C GLY A 357 -24.96 -1.67 4.46
N HIS A 358 -25.22 -2.65 3.57
CA HIS A 358 -24.41 -2.91 2.38
C HIS A 358 -24.39 -1.73 1.38
N GLU A 359 -23.53 -1.79 0.38
CA GLU A 359 -23.49 -0.79 -0.70
C GLU A 359 -24.40 -1.18 -1.87
N LEU A 360 -24.79 -0.18 -2.67
CA LEU A 360 -25.55 -0.39 -3.91
C LEU A 360 -24.58 -0.43 -5.09
N PRO A 361 -24.70 -1.36 -6.04
CA PRO A 361 -23.77 -1.52 -7.16
C PRO A 361 -23.79 -0.31 -8.09
N ALA A 362 -22.76 -0.09 -8.90
CA ALA A 362 -22.70 1.04 -9.83
C ALA A 362 -23.71 0.90 -10.99
N GLU A 363 -23.84 -0.33 -11.49
CA GLU A 363 -24.75 -0.79 -12.55
C GLU A 363 -25.42 -2.09 -12.07
N LEU A 364 -26.54 -2.51 -12.65
CA LEU A 364 -27.26 -3.69 -12.18
C LEU A 364 -26.53 -4.99 -12.62
N PRO A 365 -26.09 -5.86 -11.68
CA PRO A 365 -25.45 -7.13 -12.03
C PRO A 365 -26.40 -8.08 -12.74
N LYS A 366 -25.89 -8.89 -13.69
CA LYS A 366 -26.71 -9.80 -14.52
C LYS A 366 -27.61 -10.75 -13.71
N HIS A 367 -27.14 -11.24 -12.55
CA HIS A 367 -27.93 -12.13 -11.70
C HIS A 367 -29.07 -11.44 -10.95
N LEU A 368 -29.03 -10.10 -10.78
CA LEU A 368 -30.11 -9.32 -10.19
C LEU A 368 -31.17 -8.87 -11.22
N ILE A 369 -30.88 -8.94 -12.53
CA ILE A 369 -31.86 -8.65 -13.58
C ILE A 369 -33.05 -9.64 -13.47
N PRO A 370 -34.31 -9.17 -13.48
CA PRO A 370 -35.49 -10.02 -13.55
C PRO A 370 -35.41 -11.06 -14.69
N PRO A 371 -35.77 -12.33 -14.48
CA PRO A 371 -35.75 -13.35 -15.54
C PRO A 371 -36.52 -12.94 -16.81
N SER A 372 -37.63 -12.21 -16.63
CA SER A 372 -38.47 -11.61 -17.67
C SER A 372 -37.78 -10.55 -18.55
N LYS A 373 -36.66 -9.97 -18.08
CA LYS A 373 -35.93 -8.86 -18.72
C LYS A 373 -34.45 -9.18 -18.96
N ARG A 374 -34.08 -10.46 -18.99
CA ARG A 374 -32.73 -10.91 -19.40
C ARG A 374 -32.68 -11.07 -20.91
N ASP A 375 -31.63 -10.55 -21.54
CA ASP A 375 -31.28 -10.91 -22.91
C ASP A 375 -30.92 -12.42 -22.93
N GLU A 376 -31.75 -13.25 -23.60
CA GLU A 376 -31.37 -14.64 -23.86
C GLU A 376 -30.29 -14.68 -24.94
N ASP A 377 -29.07 -15.01 -24.53
CA ASP A 377 -27.99 -15.41 -25.43
C ASP A 377 -28.39 -16.76 -26.08
N PRO A 378 -28.60 -16.85 -27.41
CA PRO A 378 -29.19 -18.03 -28.04
C PRO A 378 -28.24 -19.22 -28.00
N MET A 379 -28.32 -20.00 -26.92
CA MET A 379 -27.31 -20.99 -26.51
C MET A 379 -27.22 -22.26 -27.39
N TYR A 380 -27.84 -22.27 -28.56
CA TYR A 380 -27.61 -23.29 -29.60
C TYR A 380 -27.67 -22.66 -30.99
N PRO A 381 -26.64 -22.86 -31.85
CA PRO A 381 -26.81 -22.61 -33.27
C PRO A 381 -27.79 -23.63 -33.84
N THR A 382 -28.81 -23.16 -34.56
CA THR A 382 -29.69 -24.03 -35.35
C THR A 382 -28.86 -24.69 -36.46
N LEU A 383 -28.90 -26.01 -36.52
CA LEU A 383 -28.29 -26.79 -37.59
C LEU A 383 -29.20 -26.76 -38.82
N GLU A 384 -28.89 -25.88 -39.77
CA GLU A 384 -29.36 -25.91 -41.17
C GLU A 384 -28.30 -26.57 -42.08
#